data_AF-A0A162RCT1-F1
#
_entry.id   AF-A0A162RCT1-F1
#
_cell.length_a   1.000
_cell.length_b   1.000
_cell.length_c   1.000
_cell.angle_alpha   90.00
_cell.angle_beta   90.00
_cell.angle_gamma   90.00
#
_symmetry.space_group_name_H-M   'P 1'
#
loop_
_entity.id
_entity.type
_entity.pdbx_description
1 polymer ?
#
loop_
_entity_poly.entity_id
_entity_poly.type
_entity_poly.pdbx_seq_one_letter_code
_entity_poly.pdbx_strand_id
1 'polypeptide(L)'
;MVWQCDVYVIVMLADTTSSNNGGHQTPLLNTKSVNALRSHVSHSSMNGYSGFTYWPQQDAATLEFGEYKITRQVSKLSAGRQSITKLDVMHLPTSQQRSIWHLQYSDWADHGCPRDVASFLSFLEEMDMVRRHAVSDVPVGKNRNTPVLVHCGAGVGRTGVTVACDVLLTSLDHNVVVDVPKLITHLRQQRMLMVQTVAQYRSIYALLLAYLGRSRLI
;
A
#
# COMPACT_ATOMS: atom_id res chain seq x y z
N MET A 1 15.30 3.40 -0.76
CA MET A 1 14.36 2.86 -1.77
C MET A 1 13.34 3.89 -2.23
N VAL A 2 12.34 4.28 -1.42
CA VAL A 2 11.26 5.21 -1.86
C VAL A 2 11.78 6.48 -2.54
N TRP A 3 12.76 7.16 -1.91
CA TRP A 3 13.40 8.34 -2.49
C TRP A 3 14.14 8.04 -3.80
N GLN A 4 15.00 7.02 -3.78
CA GLN A 4 15.88 6.63 -4.89
C GLN A 4 15.14 6.12 -6.12
N CYS A 5 14.01 5.44 -5.93
CA CYS A 5 13.22 4.85 -7.01
C CYS A 5 12.14 5.80 -7.54
N ASP A 6 12.19 7.08 -7.16
CA ASP A 6 11.19 8.07 -7.55
C ASP A 6 9.74 7.61 -7.27
N VAL A 7 9.50 7.02 -6.09
CA VAL A 7 8.15 6.61 -5.65
C VAL A 7 7.39 7.82 -5.11
N TYR A 8 6.16 8.01 -5.59
CA TYR A 8 5.23 9.06 -5.15
C TYR A 8 3.95 8.52 -4.52
N VAL A 9 3.71 7.21 -4.65
CA VAL A 9 2.53 6.55 -4.08
C VAL A 9 2.96 5.28 -3.35
N ILE A 10 2.54 5.17 -2.09
CA ILE A 10 2.68 3.99 -1.24
C ILE A 10 1.28 3.46 -0.94
N VAL A 11 1.09 2.17 -1.13
CA VAL A 11 -0.12 1.44 -0.80
C VAL A 11 0.21 0.42 0.29
N MET A 12 -0.35 0.64 1.48
CA MET A 12 -0.20 -0.19 2.65
C MET A 12 -1.47 -1.01 2.91
N LEU A 13 -1.34 -2.32 2.86
CA LEU A 13 -2.43 -3.26 3.09
C LEU A 13 -2.31 -3.80 4.52
N ALA A 14 -2.92 -3.08 5.46
CA ALA A 14 -2.77 -3.28 6.90
C ALA A 14 -3.68 -4.39 7.44
N ASP A 15 -3.34 -4.93 8.61
CA ASP A 15 -4.27 -5.76 9.39
C ASP A 15 -5.34 -4.89 10.08
N THR A 16 -6.52 -5.46 10.29
CA THR A 16 -7.65 -4.82 10.99
C THR A 16 -7.36 -4.54 12.47
N THR A 17 -6.20 -4.95 13.00
CA THR A 17 -5.83 -4.82 14.41
C THR A 17 -4.80 -3.70 14.63
N SER A 18 -5.28 -2.52 15.06
CA SER A 18 -4.71 -1.67 16.14
C SER A 18 -5.15 -0.19 16.03
N SER A 19 -6.47 0.05 15.98
CA SER A 19 -7.03 1.35 16.38
C SER A 19 -7.86 1.20 17.66
N ASN A 20 -7.28 0.57 18.69
CA ASN A 20 -7.69 0.70 20.09
C ASN A 20 -6.78 -0.17 20.96
N ASN A 21 -5.68 0.40 21.45
CA ASN A 21 -5.21 0.14 22.80
C ASN A 21 -4.35 1.32 23.22
N GLY A 22 -4.73 1.93 24.34
CA GLY A 22 -4.08 3.12 24.87
C GLY A 22 -2.62 2.88 25.26
N GLY A 23 -1.88 3.98 25.32
CA GLY A 23 -0.89 4.18 26.37
C GLY A 23 0.43 3.41 26.31
N HIS A 24 0.82 2.80 25.19
CA HIS A 24 2.21 2.35 25.01
C HIS A 24 2.88 3.09 23.86
N GLN A 25 3.62 4.14 24.23
CA GLN A 25 4.63 4.75 23.37
C GLN A 25 5.59 3.65 22.93
N THR A 26 5.56 3.31 21.63
CA THR A 26 6.66 2.61 21.01
C THR A 26 7.88 3.52 21.12
N PRO A 27 9.03 3.04 21.65
CA PRO A 27 10.19 3.89 21.81
C PRO A 27 10.61 4.42 20.43
N LEU A 28 10.72 5.74 20.32
CA LEU A 28 11.26 6.43 19.15
C LEU A 28 12.71 5.97 18.98
N LEU A 29 12.93 5.00 18.10
CA LEU A 29 14.26 4.54 17.73
C LEU A 29 14.94 5.62 16.88
N ASN A 30 15.64 6.55 17.54
CA ASN A 30 16.66 7.36 16.91
C ASN A 30 17.81 6.44 16.50
N THR A 31 17.70 5.79 15.33
CA THR A 31 18.70 4.82 14.88
C THR A 31 19.31 5.28 13.57
N LYS A 32 20.50 5.88 13.69
CA LYS A 32 21.43 6.20 12.60
C LYS A 32 21.95 4.96 11.85
N SER A 33 21.34 3.78 12.00
CA SER A 33 21.85 2.56 11.39
C SER A 33 20.73 1.57 11.06
N VAL A 34 20.60 1.27 9.77
CA VAL A 34 19.67 0.26 9.21
C VAL A 34 19.91 -1.14 9.81
N ASN A 35 21.10 -1.39 10.37
CA ASN A 35 21.45 -2.66 11.02
C ASN A 35 20.72 -2.88 12.36
N ALA A 36 20.34 -1.81 13.08
CA ALA A 36 19.58 -1.91 14.34
C ALA A 36 18.12 -2.36 14.11
N LEU A 37 17.59 -2.19 12.90
CA LEU A 37 16.24 -2.64 12.53
C LEU A 37 16.14 -4.17 12.44
N ARG A 38 17.26 -4.89 12.20
CA ARG A 38 17.26 -6.36 12.08
C ARG A 38 17.31 -7.08 13.43
N SER A 39 17.90 -6.48 14.46
CA SER A 39 18.10 -7.11 15.78
C SER A 39 16.85 -7.15 16.68
N HIS A 40 15.80 -6.40 16.36
CA HIS A 40 14.53 -6.44 17.12
C HIS A 40 13.48 -7.41 16.56
N VAL A 41 13.77 -8.07 15.43
CA VAL A 41 12.85 -9.06 14.83
C VAL A 41 12.85 -10.38 15.62
N SER A 42 13.82 -10.62 16.51
CA SER A 42 13.98 -11.91 17.18
C SER A 42 13.18 -12.11 18.46
N HIS A 43 12.56 -11.08 19.07
CA HIS A 43 11.82 -11.22 20.33
C HIS A 43 10.51 -10.42 20.34
N SER A 44 9.50 -10.89 19.60
CA SER A 44 8.10 -10.61 19.94
C SER A 44 7.23 -11.81 19.59
N SER A 45 6.57 -12.30 20.62
CA SER A 45 5.79 -13.52 20.78
C SER A 45 4.70 -13.79 19.74
N MET A 46 4.35 -15.08 19.65
CA MET A 46 3.23 -15.66 18.90
C MET A 46 1.93 -14.83 18.98
N ASN A 47 1.25 -14.73 17.83
CA ASN A 47 -0.03 -14.05 17.55
C ASN A 47 0.02 -12.52 17.35
N GLY A 48 0.12 -12.12 16.08
CA GLY A 48 -0.15 -10.76 15.61
C GLY A 48 1.09 -10.09 15.02
N TYR A 49 1.07 -9.79 13.72
CA TYR A 49 2.14 -9.01 13.09
C TYR A 49 2.12 -7.58 13.67
N SER A 50 3.00 -7.31 14.63
CA SER A 50 3.38 -5.96 15.04
C SER A 50 4.23 -5.34 13.92
N GLY A 51 3.58 -4.81 12.88
CA GLY A 51 4.27 -4.09 11.81
C GLY A 51 5.11 -2.93 12.36
N PHE A 52 6.31 -2.74 11.82
CA PHE A 52 7.15 -1.60 12.17
C PHE A 52 6.53 -0.30 11.64
N THR A 53 6.36 0.69 12.51
CA THR A 53 5.85 2.01 12.13
C THR A 53 6.92 2.81 11.40
N TYR A 54 6.78 2.97 10.09
CA TYR A 54 7.72 3.71 9.24
C TYR A 54 7.24 5.12 8.84
N TRP A 55 6.12 5.59 9.40
CA TRP A 55 5.59 6.94 9.16
C TRP A 55 4.93 7.50 10.43
N PRO A 56 4.84 8.84 10.58
CA PRO A 56 4.22 9.45 11.76
C PRO A 56 2.73 9.08 11.90
N GLN A 57 2.30 8.75 13.13
CA GLN A 57 0.93 8.30 13.40
C GLN A 57 -0.05 9.43 13.75
N GLN A 58 0.46 10.62 14.03
CA GLN A 58 -0.35 11.80 14.34
C GLN A 58 -0.16 12.85 13.24
N ASP A 59 -1.21 13.63 12.98
CA ASP A 59 -1.13 14.73 12.03
C ASP A 59 -0.12 15.78 12.53
N ALA A 60 0.61 16.39 11.59
CA ALA A 60 1.76 17.28 11.83
C ALA A 60 2.95 16.66 12.57
N ALA A 61 2.88 15.40 13.01
CA ALA A 61 4.01 14.73 13.63
C ALA A 61 5.10 14.40 12.60
N THR A 62 6.32 14.27 13.10
CA THR A 62 7.50 13.95 12.29
C THR A 62 8.19 12.69 12.77
N LEU A 63 8.89 12.01 11.86
CA LEU A 63 9.66 10.81 12.11
C LEU A 63 10.91 10.83 11.22
N GLU A 64 12.07 10.54 11.80
CA GLU A 64 13.34 10.55 11.09
C GLU A 64 13.88 9.13 10.89
N PHE A 65 14.29 8.82 9.66
CA PHE A 65 14.96 7.58 9.27
C PHE A 65 16.25 7.90 8.53
N GLY A 66 17.37 7.80 9.24
CA GLY A 66 18.68 8.14 8.68
C GLY A 66 18.71 9.59 8.21
N GLU A 67 18.89 9.79 6.90
CA GLU A 67 19.00 11.11 6.24
C GLU A 67 17.64 11.70 5.82
N TYR A 68 16.53 11.06 6.20
CA TYR A 68 15.20 11.46 5.78
C TYR A 68 14.33 11.86 6.97
N LYS A 69 13.69 13.02 6.88
CA LYS A 69 12.64 13.45 7.80
C LYS A 69 11.29 13.35 7.11
N ILE A 70 10.35 12.65 7.73
CA ILE A 70 9.01 12.41 7.24
C ILE A 70 8.04 13.19 8.11
N THR A 71 7.21 14.03 7.51
CA THR A 71 6.16 14.79 8.19
C THR A 71 4.80 14.34 7.68
N ARG A 72 3.86 14.05 8.57
CA ARG A 72 2.50 13.67 8.21
C ARG A 72 1.62 14.91 8.05
N GLN A 73 1.02 15.08 6.89
CA GLN A 73 -0.06 16.04 6.68
C GLN A 73 -1.39 15.46 7.17
N VAL A 74 -2.41 16.31 7.27
CA VAL A 74 -3.77 15.89 7.68
C VAL A 74 -4.27 14.79 6.76
N SER A 75 -4.68 13.67 7.37
CA SER A 75 -5.18 12.51 6.64
C SER A 75 -6.67 12.64 6.28
N LYS A 76 -7.06 12.22 5.08
CA LYS A 76 -8.46 11.97 4.74
C LYS A 76 -8.82 10.53 5.11
N LEU A 77 -9.74 10.37 6.05
CA LEU A 77 -10.29 9.07 6.44
C LEU A 77 -11.58 8.82 5.66
N SER A 78 -11.76 7.61 5.12
CA SER A 78 -13.01 7.19 4.50
C SER A 78 -13.50 5.91 5.19
N ALA A 79 -14.68 6.02 5.83
CA ALA A 79 -15.37 4.95 6.57
C ALA A 79 -14.52 4.20 7.63
N GLY A 80 -13.41 4.77 8.10
CA GLY A 80 -12.52 4.15 9.11
C GLY A 80 -11.74 2.91 8.65
N ARG A 81 -11.84 2.55 7.37
CA ARG A 81 -11.28 1.31 6.78
C ARG A 81 -10.20 1.57 5.74
N GLN A 82 -10.16 2.80 5.26
CA GLN A 82 -9.15 3.28 4.36
C GLN A 82 -8.77 4.71 4.73
N SER A 83 -7.52 5.07 4.46
CA SER A 83 -7.02 6.42 4.66
C SER A 83 -6.11 6.83 3.51
N ILE A 84 -6.14 8.11 3.17
CA ILE A 84 -5.23 8.74 2.22
C ILE A 84 -4.53 9.87 2.97
N THR A 85 -3.21 9.78 3.06
CA THR A 85 -2.38 10.71 3.81
C THR A 85 -1.26 11.21 2.92
N LYS A 86 -1.03 12.53 2.89
CA LYS A 86 0.16 13.10 2.24
C LYS A 86 1.31 13.10 3.26
N LEU A 87 2.43 12.51 2.88
CA LEU A 87 3.67 12.47 3.67
C LEU A 87 4.71 13.35 3.00
N ASP A 88 5.18 14.38 3.69
CA ASP A 88 6.26 15.21 3.21
C ASP A 88 7.60 14.64 3.67
N VAL A 89 8.41 14.23 2.70
CA VAL A 89 9.74 13.67 2.92
C VAL A 89 10.78 14.70 2.55
N MET A 90 11.63 15.03 3.50
CA MET A 90 12.79 15.91 3.34
C MET A 90 14.06 15.07 3.41
N HIS A 91 14.91 15.17 2.39
CA HIS A 91 16.27 14.67 2.43
C HIS A 91 17.15 15.72 3.13
N LEU A 92 17.55 15.42 4.36
CA LEU A 92 18.22 16.36 5.27
C LEU A 92 19.53 16.92 4.71
N PRO A 93 20.42 16.15 4.06
CA PRO A 93 21.68 16.67 3.53
C PRO A 93 21.52 17.69 2.40
N THR A 94 20.49 17.53 1.55
CA THR A 94 20.30 18.39 0.38
C THR A 94 19.14 19.37 0.53
N SER A 95 18.41 19.31 1.64
CA SER A 95 17.16 20.05 1.88
C SER A 95 16.11 19.89 0.77
N GLN A 96 16.21 18.83 -0.03
CA GLN A 96 15.23 18.56 -1.07
C GLN A 96 13.99 17.93 -0.43
N GLN A 97 12.82 18.35 -0.90
CA GLN A 97 11.54 17.86 -0.39
C GLN A 97 10.73 17.22 -1.51
N ARG A 98 9.97 16.18 -1.15
CA ARG A 98 8.98 15.54 -1.98
C ARG A 98 7.79 15.14 -1.14
N SER A 99 6.59 15.29 -1.69
CA SER A 99 5.40 14.70 -1.10
C SER A 99 5.11 13.32 -1.66
N ILE A 100 4.66 12.42 -0.79
CA ILE A 100 4.31 11.04 -1.10
C ILE A 100 2.89 10.79 -0.64
N TRP A 101 2.07 10.24 -1.51
CA TRP A 101 0.73 9.80 -1.17
C TRP A 101 0.80 8.42 -0.52
N HIS A 102 0.29 8.31 0.69
CA HIS A 102 0.21 7.07 1.45
C HIS A 102 -1.25 6.66 1.58
N LEU A 103 -1.60 5.55 0.93
CA LEU A 103 -2.92 4.94 1.00
C LEU A 103 -2.84 3.73 1.92
N GLN A 104 -3.77 3.64 2.86
CA GLN A 104 -3.92 2.49 3.73
C GLN A 104 -5.27 1.84 3.48
N TYR A 105 -5.30 0.51 3.39
CA TYR A 105 -6.52 -0.28 3.38
C TYR A 105 -6.42 -1.39 4.42
N SER A 106 -7.37 -1.43 5.36
CA SER A 106 -7.36 -2.34 6.52
C SER A 106 -8.51 -3.35 6.53
N ASP A 107 -9.51 -3.21 5.66
CA ASP A 107 -10.71 -4.06 5.69
C ASP A 107 -10.53 -5.41 4.98
N TRP A 108 -9.68 -6.23 5.58
CA TRP A 108 -9.43 -7.63 5.20
C TRP A 108 -10.17 -8.58 6.12
N ALA A 109 -10.69 -9.66 5.53
CA ALA A 109 -11.24 -10.83 6.20
C ALA A 109 -10.17 -11.93 6.38
N ASP A 110 -10.62 -13.11 6.79
CA ASP A 110 -9.78 -14.29 6.95
C ASP A 110 -9.04 -14.63 5.66
N HIS A 111 -7.88 -15.26 5.82
CA HIS A 111 -6.97 -15.61 4.73
C HIS A 111 -6.48 -14.42 3.88
N GLY A 112 -6.64 -13.17 4.37
CA GLY A 112 -6.18 -11.97 3.69
C GLY A 112 -6.96 -11.64 2.42
N CYS A 113 -8.25 -12.01 2.38
CA CYS A 113 -9.17 -11.59 1.32
C CYS A 113 -9.81 -10.24 1.70
N PRO A 114 -10.20 -9.38 0.75
CA PRO A 114 -11.00 -8.21 1.09
C PRO A 114 -12.31 -8.63 1.74
N ARG A 115 -12.71 -7.98 2.84
CA ARG A 115 -13.93 -8.34 3.58
C ARG A 115 -15.19 -8.01 2.79
N ASP A 116 -15.21 -6.82 2.20
CA ASP A 116 -16.28 -6.35 1.34
C ASP A 116 -15.71 -6.00 -0.03
N VAL A 117 -16.24 -6.66 -1.07
CA VAL A 117 -15.77 -6.47 -2.45
C VAL A 117 -16.05 -5.04 -2.92
N ALA A 118 -17.18 -4.46 -2.50
CA ALA A 118 -17.55 -3.11 -2.88
C ALA A 118 -16.57 -2.06 -2.35
N SER A 119 -16.26 -2.14 -1.05
CA SER A 119 -15.25 -1.32 -0.36
C SER A 119 -13.88 -1.44 -1.02
N PHE A 120 -13.43 -2.66 -1.32
CA PHE A 120 -12.12 -2.86 -1.95
C PHE A 120 -12.07 -2.36 -3.39
N LEU A 121 -13.17 -2.46 -4.14
CA LEU A 121 -13.26 -1.89 -5.47
C LEU A 121 -13.16 -0.34 -5.43
N SER A 122 -13.88 0.30 -4.51
CA SER A 122 -13.75 1.75 -4.29
C SER A 122 -12.34 2.15 -3.85
N PHE A 123 -11.66 1.32 -3.06
CA PHE A 123 -10.25 1.54 -2.72
C PHE A 123 -9.33 1.47 -3.96
N LEU A 124 -9.55 0.53 -4.89
CA LEU A 124 -8.78 0.46 -6.13
C LEU A 124 -9.04 1.67 -7.04
N GLU A 125 -10.28 2.14 -7.12
CA GLU A 125 -10.64 3.38 -7.83
C GLU A 125 -9.94 4.60 -7.22
N GLU A 126 -9.95 4.73 -5.88
CA GLU A 126 -9.21 5.78 -5.16
C GLU A 126 -7.69 5.68 -5.42
N MET A 127 -7.14 4.46 -5.43
CA MET A 127 -5.73 4.23 -5.73
C MET A 127 -5.35 4.70 -7.14
N ASP A 128 -6.16 4.41 -8.15
CA ASP A 128 -5.94 4.90 -9.52
C ASP A 128 -6.04 6.44 -9.59
N MET A 129 -7.05 7.04 -8.94
CA MET A 129 -7.20 8.49 -8.88
C MET A 129 -5.97 9.16 -8.26
N VAL A 130 -5.47 8.62 -7.14
CA VAL A 130 -4.27 9.16 -6.47
C VAL A 130 -3.03 8.95 -7.33
N ARG A 131 -2.88 7.80 -7.99
CA ARG A 131 -1.77 7.53 -8.93
C ARG A 131 -1.73 8.59 -10.03
N ARG A 132 -2.88 8.88 -10.66
CA ARG A 132 -2.98 9.91 -11.71
C ARG A 132 -2.71 11.31 -11.17
N HIS A 133 -3.22 11.63 -9.98
CA HIS A 133 -2.97 12.93 -9.34
C HIS A 133 -1.48 13.12 -9.01
N ALA A 134 -0.81 12.10 -8.47
CA ALA A 134 0.58 12.15 -8.04
C ALA A 134 1.56 12.46 -9.20
N VAL A 135 1.17 12.25 -10.45
CA VAL A 135 1.94 12.67 -11.64
C VAL A 135 2.23 14.18 -11.62
N SER A 136 1.33 14.99 -11.06
CA SER A 136 1.52 16.43 -10.92
C SER A 136 2.57 16.80 -9.86
N ASP A 137 2.83 15.93 -8.88
CA ASP A 137 3.88 16.09 -7.87
C ASP A 137 5.28 15.70 -8.42
N VAL A 138 5.35 15.08 -9.62
CA VAL A 138 6.60 14.71 -10.28
C VAL A 138 7.25 15.94 -10.94
N PRO A 139 8.50 16.30 -10.60
CA PRO A 139 9.20 17.44 -11.20
C PRO A 139 9.28 17.38 -12.73
N VAL A 140 9.24 18.55 -13.37
CA VAL A 140 9.43 18.68 -14.81
C VAL A 140 10.78 18.09 -15.22
N GLY A 141 10.80 17.33 -16.31
CA GLY A 141 11.99 16.65 -16.82
C GLY A 141 12.27 15.27 -16.21
N LYS A 142 11.47 14.83 -15.23
CA LYS A 142 11.52 13.44 -14.73
C LYS A 142 10.50 12.53 -15.42
N ASN A 143 10.78 11.23 -15.37
CA ASN A 143 9.85 10.21 -15.84
C ASN A 143 8.57 10.24 -15.00
N ARG A 144 7.43 10.51 -15.66
CA ARG A 144 6.10 10.54 -15.03
C ARG A 144 5.48 9.16 -14.82
N ASN A 145 6.06 8.11 -15.41
CA ASN A 145 5.69 6.73 -15.14
C ASN A 145 6.47 6.22 -13.91
N THR A 146 6.11 6.74 -12.74
CA THR A 146 6.75 6.40 -11.48
C THR A 146 6.16 5.13 -10.88
N PRO A 147 6.97 4.25 -10.25
CA PRO A 147 6.45 3.04 -9.62
C PRO A 147 5.56 3.36 -8.41
N VAL A 148 4.51 2.56 -8.24
CA VAL A 148 3.71 2.52 -7.00
C VAL A 148 4.26 1.43 -6.09
N LEU A 149 4.58 1.77 -4.84
CA LEU A 149 5.04 0.79 -3.86
C LEU A 149 3.82 0.17 -3.17
N VAL A 150 3.57 -1.11 -3.39
CA VAL A 150 2.49 -1.86 -2.72
C VAL A 150 3.09 -2.86 -1.74
N HIS A 151 2.63 -2.86 -0.49
CA HIS A 151 3.11 -3.82 0.52
C HIS A 151 2.02 -4.27 1.51
N CYS A 152 2.28 -5.43 2.10
CA CYS A 152 1.56 -6.01 3.23
C CYS A 152 2.61 -6.69 4.13
N GLY A 153 2.23 -7.57 5.07
CA GLY A 153 3.21 -8.27 5.94
C GLY A 153 4.39 -8.93 5.20
N ALA A 154 4.11 -9.88 4.30
CA ALA A 154 5.15 -10.54 3.46
C ALA A 154 5.27 -9.97 2.03
N GLY A 155 4.41 -9.02 1.67
CA GLY A 155 4.38 -8.42 0.34
C GLY A 155 3.99 -9.38 -0.80
N VAL A 156 3.19 -10.42 -0.55
CA VAL A 156 2.85 -11.44 -1.57
C VAL A 156 1.37 -11.85 -1.59
N GLY A 157 0.70 -11.93 -0.43
CA GLY A 157 -0.72 -12.30 -0.34
C GLY A 157 -1.65 -11.18 -0.78
N ARG A 158 -1.98 -10.26 0.15
CA ARG A 158 -2.81 -9.06 -0.13
C ARG A 158 -2.20 -8.20 -1.25
N THR A 159 -0.87 -8.03 -1.23
CA THR A 159 -0.15 -7.33 -2.30
C THR A 159 -0.40 -7.98 -3.65
N GLY A 160 -0.38 -9.32 -3.73
CA GLY A 160 -0.71 -10.05 -4.96
C GLY A 160 -2.14 -9.82 -5.41
N VAL A 161 -3.11 -9.84 -4.49
CA VAL A 161 -4.52 -9.55 -4.80
C VAL A 161 -4.68 -8.12 -5.32
N THR A 162 -4.15 -7.12 -4.62
CA THR A 162 -4.27 -5.71 -5.02
C THR A 162 -3.62 -5.45 -6.38
N VAL A 163 -2.40 -5.93 -6.62
CA VAL A 163 -1.70 -5.75 -7.90
C VAL A 163 -2.42 -6.49 -9.03
N ALA A 164 -2.89 -7.72 -8.79
CA ALA A 164 -3.63 -8.47 -9.81
C ALA A 164 -4.94 -7.75 -10.19
N CYS A 165 -5.72 -7.33 -9.20
CA CYS A 165 -6.97 -6.60 -9.45
C CYS A 165 -6.73 -5.29 -10.20
N ASP A 166 -5.73 -4.48 -9.81
CA ASP A 166 -5.37 -3.24 -10.50
C ASP A 166 -5.11 -3.44 -11.99
N VAL A 167 -4.29 -4.44 -12.33
CA VAL A 167 -3.96 -4.79 -13.72
C VAL A 167 -5.19 -5.29 -14.46
N LEU A 168 -6.03 -6.13 -13.82
CA LEU A 168 -7.21 -6.71 -14.46
C LEU A 168 -8.29 -5.66 -14.72
N LEU A 169 -8.55 -4.75 -13.77
CA LEU A 169 -9.50 -3.67 -13.95
C LEU A 169 -9.05 -2.73 -15.08
N THR A 170 -7.78 -2.32 -15.06
CA THR A 170 -7.20 -1.52 -16.14
C THR A 170 -7.31 -2.24 -17.50
N SER A 171 -7.10 -3.56 -17.52
CA SER A 171 -7.25 -4.36 -18.74
C SER A 171 -8.69 -4.35 -19.25
N LEU A 172 -9.68 -4.54 -18.36
CA LEU A 172 -11.09 -4.47 -18.72
C LEU A 172 -11.49 -3.10 -19.28
N ASP A 173 -11.03 -2.01 -18.65
CA ASP A 173 -11.32 -0.64 -19.09
C ASP A 173 -10.79 -0.33 -20.50
N HIS A 174 -9.72 -1.01 -20.90
CA HIS A 174 -9.10 -0.87 -22.22
C HIS A 174 -9.50 -2.00 -23.18
N ASN A 175 -10.54 -2.78 -22.87
CA ASN A 175 -11.02 -3.91 -23.66
C ASN A 175 -9.94 -4.97 -23.97
N VAL A 176 -8.99 -5.14 -23.06
CA VAL A 176 -7.97 -6.18 -23.13
C VAL A 176 -8.54 -7.47 -22.57
N VAL A 177 -8.38 -8.57 -23.31
CA VAL A 177 -8.80 -9.91 -22.87
C VAL A 177 -8.04 -10.29 -21.60
N VAL A 178 -8.78 -10.55 -20.53
CA VAL A 178 -8.23 -10.93 -19.23
C VAL A 178 -8.06 -12.44 -19.10
N ASP A 179 -6.90 -12.86 -18.62
CA ASP A 179 -6.59 -14.25 -18.26
C ASP A 179 -5.94 -14.24 -16.87
N VAL A 180 -6.75 -14.54 -15.85
CA VAL A 180 -6.32 -14.49 -14.45
C VAL A 180 -5.19 -15.50 -14.17
N PRO A 181 -5.28 -16.81 -14.53
CA PRO A 181 -4.17 -17.75 -14.35
C PRO A 181 -2.86 -17.27 -14.99
N LYS A 182 -2.93 -16.77 -16.22
CA LYS A 182 -1.76 -16.25 -16.94
C LYS A 182 -1.18 -15.04 -16.21
N LEU A 183 -2.01 -14.07 -15.80
CA LEU A 183 -1.52 -12.91 -15.04
C LEU A 183 -0.84 -13.32 -13.73
N ILE A 184 -1.46 -14.19 -12.94
CA ILE A 184 -0.86 -14.65 -11.67
C ILE A 184 0.47 -15.38 -11.92
N THR A 185 0.58 -16.13 -13.01
CA THR A 185 1.84 -16.77 -13.42
C THR A 185 2.92 -15.74 -13.71
N HIS A 186 2.61 -14.66 -14.45
CA HIS A 186 3.56 -13.57 -14.72
C HIS A 186 3.96 -12.82 -13.44
N LEU A 187 3.01 -12.54 -12.54
CA LEU A 187 3.31 -11.91 -11.25
C LEU A 187 4.27 -12.79 -10.43
N ARG A 188 4.07 -14.11 -10.43
CA ARG A 188 4.92 -15.07 -9.72
C ARG A 188 6.34 -15.20 -10.29
N GLN A 189 6.52 -14.92 -11.58
CA GLN A 189 7.85 -14.84 -12.20
C GLN A 189 8.64 -13.61 -11.74
N GLN A 190 7.96 -12.50 -11.42
CA GLN A 190 8.61 -11.28 -10.91
C GLN A 190 8.79 -11.30 -9.39
N ARG A 191 7.84 -11.90 -8.66
CA ARG A 191 7.92 -12.09 -7.21
C ARG A 191 7.23 -13.39 -6.83
N MET A 192 7.96 -14.32 -6.23
CA MET A 192 7.42 -15.61 -5.83
C MET A 192 6.18 -15.49 -4.93
N LEU A 193 5.29 -16.48 -5.01
CA LEU A 193 4.13 -16.63 -4.11
C LEU A 193 3.08 -15.50 -4.18
N MET A 194 3.12 -14.62 -5.20
CA MET A 194 2.04 -13.65 -5.44
C MET A 194 0.69 -14.36 -5.52
N VAL A 195 -0.26 -13.88 -4.72
CA VAL A 195 -1.54 -14.56 -4.40
C VAL A 195 -1.28 -15.93 -3.76
N GLN A 196 -1.32 -15.98 -2.42
CA GLN A 196 -0.85 -17.12 -1.64
C GLN A 196 -1.90 -18.21 -1.44
N THR A 197 -3.19 -17.86 -1.35
CA THR A 197 -4.25 -18.81 -0.99
C THR A 197 -5.30 -18.95 -2.08
N VAL A 198 -6.00 -20.08 -2.11
CA VAL A 198 -7.14 -20.29 -3.02
C VAL A 198 -8.26 -19.28 -2.74
N ALA A 199 -8.46 -18.89 -1.48
CA ALA A 199 -9.44 -17.87 -1.11
C ALA A 199 -9.11 -16.51 -1.73
N GLN A 200 -7.84 -16.09 -1.68
CA GLN A 200 -7.37 -14.87 -2.35
C GLN A 200 -7.59 -14.94 -3.86
N TYR A 201 -7.24 -16.07 -4.48
CA TYR A 201 -7.47 -16.28 -5.91
C TYR A 201 -8.96 -16.18 -6.29
N ARG A 202 -9.86 -16.78 -5.49
CA ARG A 202 -11.32 -16.65 -5.69
C ARG A 202 -11.82 -15.22 -5.50
N SER A 203 -11.26 -14.47 -4.55
CA SER A 203 -11.67 -13.07 -4.33
C SER A 203 -11.37 -12.16 -5.53
N ILE A 204 -10.33 -12.47 -6.32
CA ILE A 204 -10.04 -11.74 -7.56
C ILE A 204 -11.22 -11.90 -8.54
N TYR A 205 -11.70 -13.13 -8.75
CA TYR A 205 -12.88 -13.36 -9.62
C TYR A 205 -14.14 -12.70 -9.07
N ALA A 206 -14.38 -12.77 -7.75
CA ALA A 206 -15.52 -12.10 -7.14
C ALA A 206 -15.50 -10.59 -7.39
N LEU A 207 -14.31 -9.97 -7.33
CA LEU A 207 -14.14 -8.55 -7.65
C LEU A 207 -14.39 -8.24 -9.12
N LEU A 208 -13.88 -9.05 -10.04
CA LEU A 208 -14.13 -8.85 -11.49
C LEU A 208 -15.62 -8.96 -11.81
N LEU A 209 -16.32 -9.94 -11.24
CA LEU A 209 -17.77 -10.10 -11.42
C LEU A 209 -18.53 -8.89 -10.87
N ALA A 210 -18.14 -8.39 -9.69
CA ALA A 210 -18.75 -7.20 -9.11
C ALA A 210 -18.49 -5.95 -9.97
N TYR A 211 -17.28 -5.80 -10.50
CA TYR A 211 -16.92 -4.70 -11.39
C TYR A 211 -17.75 -4.71 -12.68
N LEU A 212 -17.77 -5.85 -13.38
CA LEU A 212 -18.56 -6.02 -14.59
C LEU A 212 -20.07 -5.88 -14.35
N GLY A 213 -20.56 -6.27 -13.18
CA GLY A 213 -21.97 -6.06 -12.81
C GLY A 213 -22.34 -4.59 -12.60
N ARG A 214 -21.38 -3.73 -12.19
CA ARG A 214 -21.57 -2.27 -12.07
C ARG A 214 -21.45 -1.57 -13.40
N SER A 215 -20.49 -2.00 -14.21
CA SER A 215 -20.30 -1.55 -15.58
C SER A 215 -21.41 -2.15 -16.44
N ARG A 216 -22.59 -1.49 -16.48
CA ARG A 216 -23.69 -1.87 -17.38
C ARG A 216 -23.23 -1.82 -18.85
N LEU A 217 -22.56 -2.87 -19.29
CA LEU A 217 -22.33 -3.24 -20.68
C LEU A 217 -23.43 -4.23 -21.07
N ILE A 218 -24.67 -3.76 -21.05
CA ILE A 218 -25.81 -4.31 -21.79
C ILE A 218 -26.76 -3.16 -22.13
#